data_AF-A0A151KZU2-F1
#
_entry.id   AF-A0A151KZU2-F1
#
_cell.length_a   1.000
_cell.length_b   1.000
_cell.length_c   1.000
_cell.angle_alpha   90.00
_cell.angle_beta   90.00
_cell.angle_gamma   90.00
#
_symmetry.space_group_name_H-M   'P 1'
#
loop_
_entity.id
_entity.type
_entity.pdbx_description
1 polymer ?
#
loop_
_entity_poly.entity_id
_entity_poly.type
_entity_poly.pdbx_seq_one_letter_code
_entity_poly.pdbx_strand_id
1 'polypeptide(L)'
;MSLELLLNELGPDLLMTLAINLGLLILLLWFVILWLMLREFRQAIGSSTQSGALSQSAQALCEESVNHALNYSNENRETLNALVQIQQALEQQVAEIRAASSGHSREEQASIELLNQKLSKSHQLIRKLKGDLDKSTRGLRKAKNILLEQNDTVAGLRQQKEAIEKQFEQLEREYIMISESGGFQDIEQNFAKEKEQLLATIENYKRQLASKTASAPQASELNELKQQLAASQKQLLHLGREKAFIEKKYLELSDSQSSDAN
;
A
#
# COMPACT_ATOMS: atom_id res chain seq x y z
N MET A 1 -62.25 -20.22 -8.50
CA MET A 1 -63.40 -19.33 -8.72
C MET A 1 -63.42 -18.10 -7.80
N SER A 2 -62.53 -18.00 -6.81
CA SER A 2 -62.51 -16.90 -5.83
C SER A 2 -61.53 -15.76 -6.17
N LEU A 3 -60.59 -15.97 -7.10
CA LEU A 3 -59.62 -14.95 -7.54
C LEU A 3 -60.18 -14.03 -8.64
N GLU A 4 -61.01 -14.56 -9.54
CA GLU A 4 -61.58 -13.74 -10.64
C GLU A 4 -62.64 -12.74 -10.15
N LEU A 5 -63.41 -13.11 -9.12
CA LEU A 5 -64.38 -12.21 -8.48
C LEU A 5 -63.71 -11.06 -7.71
N LEU A 6 -62.52 -11.32 -7.15
CA LEU A 6 -61.72 -10.31 -6.45
C LEU A 6 -60.98 -9.38 -7.43
N LEU A 7 -60.58 -9.89 -8.61
CA LEU A 7 -59.98 -9.07 -9.67
C LEU A 7 -60.99 -8.13 -10.34
N ASN A 8 -62.28 -8.46 -10.37
CA ASN A 8 -63.29 -7.66 -11.06
C ASN A 8 -63.84 -6.48 -10.22
N GLU A 9 -63.69 -6.55 -8.89
CA GLU A 9 -64.05 -5.46 -7.94
C GLU A 9 -62.90 -4.46 -7.72
N LEU A 10 -61.66 -4.86 -7.99
CA LEU A 10 -60.51 -3.97 -7.99
C LEU A 10 -60.43 -3.26 -9.35
N GLY A 11 -60.89 -2.01 -9.40
CA GLY A 11 -60.92 -1.22 -10.63
C GLY A 11 -59.62 -1.27 -11.45
N PRO A 12 -59.69 -1.11 -12.79
CA PRO A 12 -58.56 -1.31 -13.70
C PRO A 12 -57.34 -0.46 -13.34
N ASP A 13 -57.54 0.70 -12.72
CA ASP A 13 -56.49 1.58 -12.23
C ASP A 13 -55.70 0.98 -11.04
N LEU A 14 -56.36 0.20 -10.18
CA LEU A 14 -55.70 -0.49 -9.07
C LEU A 14 -54.88 -1.69 -9.57
N LEU A 15 -55.38 -2.40 -10.58
CA LEU A 15 -54.63 -3.47 -11.24
C LEU A 15 -53.41 -2.93 -11.99
N MET A 16 -53.54 -1.76 -12.63
CA MET A 16 -52.43 -1.09 -13.32
C MET A 16 -51.35 -0.61 -12.33
N THR A 17 -51.75 0.03 -11.23
CA THR A 17 -50.81 0.47 -10.18
C THR A 17 -50.15 -0.71 -9.47
N LEU A 18 -50.88 -1.81 -9.25
CA LEU A 18 -50.31 -3.04 -8.69
C LEU A 18 -49.32 -3.71 -9.65
N ALA A 19 -49.62 -3.76 -10.95
CA ALA A 19 -48.72 -4.31 -11.98
C ALA A 19 -47.43 -3.49 -12.11
N ILE A 20 -47.53 -2.16 -12.06
CA ILE A 20 -46.36 -1.27 -12.06
C ILE A 20 -45.50 -1.52 -10.83
N ASN A 21 -46.11 -1.60 -9.64
CA ASN A 21 -45.37 -1.89 -8.40
C ASN A 21 -44.70 -3.27 -8.43
N LEU A 22 -45.37 -4.30 -8.96
CA LEU A 22 -44.80 -5.64 -9.11
C LEU A 22 -43.62 -5.65 -10.09
N GLY A 23 -43.74 -4.94 -11.21
CA GLY A 23 -42.66 -4.76 -12.18
C GLY A 23 -41.46 -4.02 -11.58
N LEU A 24 -41.72 -3.00 -10.77
CA LEU A 24 -40.68 -2.25 -10.06
C LEU A 24 -39.96 -3.10 -9.01
N LEU A 25 -40.69 -3.99 -8.33
CA LEU A 25 -40.13 -4.95 -7.38
C LEU A 25 -39.25 -5.99 -8.10
N ILE A 26 -39.69 -6.51 -9.24
CA ILE A 26 -38.89 -7.41 -10.08
C ILE A 26 -37.59 -6.73 -10.54
N LEU A 27 -37.67 -5.45 -10.93
CA LEU A 27 -36.51 -4.69 -11.40
C LEU A 27 -35.53 -4.41 -10.26
N LEU A 28 -36.03 -4.09 -9.07
CA LEU A 28 -35.22 -3.92 -7.87
C LEU A 28 -34.51 -5.22 -7.49
N LEU A 29 -35.23 -6.36 -7.51
CA LEU A 29 -34.64 -7.67 -7.24
C LEU A 29 -33.50 -7.98 -8.24
N TRP A 30 -33.72 -7.69 -9.52
CA TRP A 30 -32.71 -7.88 -10.55
C TRP A 30 -31.49 -6.97 -10.33
N PHE A 31 -31.71 -5.72 -9.91
CA PHE A 31 -30.65 -4.79 -9.55
C PHE A 31 -29.82 -5.28 -8.35
N VAL A 32 -30.46 -5.86 -7.33
CA VAL A 32 -29.77 -6.46 -6.18
C VAL A 32 -28.91 -7.65 -6.60
N ILE A 33 -29.40 -8.49 -7.51
CA ILE A 33 -28.62 -9.61 -8.07
C ILE A 33 -27.39 -9.07 -8.83
N LEU A 34 -27.55 -8.03 -9.65
CA LEU A 34 -26.42 -7.39 -10.34
C LEU A 34 -25.41 -6.78 -9.37
N TRP A 35 -25.91 -6.12 -8.32
CA TRP A 35 -25.09 -5.51 -7.30
C TRP A 35 -24.28 -6.56 -6.53
N LEU A 36 -24.88 -7.69 -6.18
CA LEU A 36 -24.18 -8.81 -5.56
C LEU A 36 -23.10 -9.37 -6.48
N MET A 37 -23.39 -9.56 -7.77
CA MET A 37 -22.36 -9.98 -8.75
C MET A 37 -21.19 -9.00 -8.81
N LEU A 38 -21.46 -7.68 -8.78
CA LEU A 38 -20.41 -6.65 -8.76
C LEU A 38 -19.60 -6.67 -7.45
N ARG A 39 -20.28 -6.93 -6.32
CA ARG A 39 -19.65 -7.04 -4.99
C ARG A 39 -18.73 -8.25 -4.92
N GLU A 40 -19.20 -9.42 -5.37
CA GLU A 40 -18.41 -10.64 -5.43
C GLU A 40 -17.25 -10.49 -6.42
N PHE A 41 -17.46 -9.82 -7.56
CA PHE A 41 -16.38 -9.53 -8.51
C PHE A 41 -15.31 -8.60 -7.90
N ARG A 42 -15.72 -7.58 -7.14
CA ARG A 42 -14.77 -6.73 -6.39
C ARG A 42 -14.04 -7.49 -5.29
N GLN A 43 -14.73 -8.37 -4.56
CA GLN A 43 -14.10 -9.22 -3.53
C GLN A 43 -13.16 -10.25 -4.13
N ALA A 44 -13.48 -10.84 -5.29
CA ALA A 44 -12.61 -11.76 -6.01
C ALA A 44 -11.34 -11.08 -6.55
N ILE A 45 -11.43 -9.82 -6.98
CA ILE A 45 -10.25 -9.02 -7.34
C ILE A 45 -9.44 -8.66 -6.09
N GLY A 46 -10.10 -8.25 -4.99
CA GLY A 46 -9.45 -7.88 -3.73
C GLY A 46 -8.79 -9.06 -3.01
N SER A 47 -9.37 -10.25 -3.05
CA SER A 47 -8.85 -11.44 -2.35
C SER A 47 -7.58 -12.01 -3.01
N SER A 48 -7.33 -11.71 -4.30
CA SER A 48 -6.04 -12.00 -4.94
C SER A 48 -4.86 -11.21 -4.32
N THR A 49 -5.14 -10.14 -3.57
CA THR A 49 -4.13 -9.32 -2.88
C THR A 49 -3.96 -9.66 -1.39
N GLN A 50 -4.74 -10.61 -0.84
CA GLN A 50 -4.68 -11.01 0.58
C GLN A 50 -4.31 -12.50 0.74
N SER A 51 -3.08 -12.89 0.37
CA SER A 51 -2.52 -14.18 0.80
C SER A 51 -1.00 -14.10 1.01
N GLY A 52 -0.58 -13.51 2.13
CA GLY A 52 0.82 -13.29 2.50
C GLY A 52 1.69 -14.54 2.76
N ALA A 53 1.14 -15.75 2.55
CA ALA A 53 1.88 -17.02 2.58
C ALA A 53 1.95 -17.70 1.20
N LEU A 54 0.96 -17.47 0.33
CA LEU A 54 1.00 -17.93 -1.07
C LEU A 54 1.92 -17.03 -1.92
N SER A 55 2.13 -15.77 -1.49
CA SER A 55 2.97 -14.83 -2.23
C SER A 55 4.43 -15.27 -2.29
N GLN A 56 4.98 -15.94 -1.28
CA GLN A 56 6.42 -16.27 -1.26
C GLN A 56 6.74 -17.45 -2.19
N SER A 57 5.88 -18.47 -2.23
CA SER A 57 6.02 -19.58 -3.18
C SER A 57 5.66 -19.15 -4.61
N ALA A 58 4.63 -18.31 -4.80
CA ALA A 58 4.30 -17.74 -6.10
C ALA A 58 5.40 -16.79 -6.62
N GLN A 59 6.05 -16.02 -5.74
CA GLN A 59 7.18 -15.16 -6.08
C GLN A 59 8.42 -15.98 -6.44
N ALA A 60 8.73 -17.03 -5.69
CA ALA A 60 9.84 -17.94 -6.01
C ALA A 60 9.64 -18.64 -7.36
N LEU A 61 8.42 -19.11 -7.65
CA LEU A 61 8.05 -19.68 -8.96
C LEU A 61 8.14 -18.63 -10.08
N CYS A 62 7.78 -17.38 -9.81
CA CYS A 62 7.92 -16.29 -10.77
C CYS A 62 9.40 -15.99 -11.04
N GLU A 63 10.24 -15.93 -10.01
CA GLU A 63 11.69 -15.73 -10.14
C GLU A 63 12.37 -16.89 -10.88
N GLU A 64 11.97 -18.12 -10.60
CA GLU A 64 12.47 -19.31 -11.29
C GLU A 64 12.04 -19.32 -12.77
N SER A 65 10.78 -19.00 -13.06
CA SER A 65 10.30 -18.90 -14.46
C SER A 65 11.00 -17.80 -15.25
N VAL A 66 11.31 -16.67 -14.61
CA VAL A 66 12.09 -15.57 -15.20
C VAL A 66 13.53 -15.99 -15.47
N ASN A 67 14.19 -16.66 -14.52
CA ASN A 67 15.55 -17.16 -14.70
C ASN A 67 15.59 -18.26 -15.79
N HIS A 68 14.59 -19.14 -15.84
CA HIS A 68 14.48 -20.16 -16.89
C HIS A 68 14.27 -19.52 -18.28
N ALA A 69 13.41 -18.50 -18.38
CA ALA A 69 13.21 -17.75 -19.62
C ALA A 69 14.47 -16.99 -20.07
N LEU A 70 15.24 -16.43 -19.13
CA LEU A 70 16.54 -15.79 -19.42
C LEU A 70 17.57 -16.81 -19.90
N ASN A 71 17.64 -17.99 -19.29
CA ASN A 71 18.59 -19.01 -19.67
C ASN A 71 18.26 -19.59 -21.04
N TYR A 72 16.98 -19.89 -21.30
CA TYR A 72 16.48 -20.33 -22.60
C TYR A 72 16.72 -19.28 -23.69
N SER A 73 16.56 -18.00 -23.36
CA SER A 73 16.89 -16.90 -24.27
C SER A 73 18.39 -16.83 -24.58
N ASN A 74 19.26 -17.05 -23.59
CA ASN A 74 20.70 -17.04 -23.80
C ASN A 74 21.17 -18.23 -24.65
N GLU A 75 20.61 -19.42 -24.41
CA GLU A 75 20.89 -20.63 -25.18
C GLU A 75 20.42 -20.48 -26.64
N ASN A 76 19.23 -19.93 -26.88
CA ASN A 76 18.77 -19.62 -28.24
C ASN A 76 19.60 -18.52 -28.93
N ARG A 77 20.24 -17.63 -28.17
CA ARG A 77 21.15 -16.63 -28.74
C ARG A 77 22.44 -17.29 -29.23
N GLU A 78 22.91 -18.31 -28.52
CA GLU A 78 24.09 -19.09 -28.88
C GLU A 78 23.82 -19.98 -30.11
N THR A 79 22.66 -20.65 -30.16
CA THR A 79 22.25 -21.41 -31.35
C THR A 79 22.06 -20.51 -32.57
N LEU A 80 21.44 -19.33 -32.42
CA LEU A 80 21.34 -18.34 -33.50
C LEU A 80 22.72 -17.85 -33.98
N ASN A 81 23.67 -17.68 -33.06
CA ASN A 81 25.03 -17.29 -33.43
C ASN A 81 25.77 -18.42 -34.17
N ALA A 82 25.57 -19.67 -33.74
CA ALA A 82 26.07 -20.85 -34.45
C ALA A 82 25.46 -20.98 -35.86
N LEU A 83 24.15 -20.73 -36.00
CA LEU A 83 23.47 -20.69 -37.31
C LEU A 83 24.04 -19.58 -38.21
N VAL A 84 24.33 -18.40 -37.67
CA VAL A 84 24.97 -17.31 -38.44
C VAL A 84 26.36 -17.72 -38.93
N GLN A 85 27.16 -18.37 -38.08
CA GLN A 85 28.49 -18.84 -38.46
C GLN A 85 28.45 -19.95 -39.52
N ILE A 86 27.57 -20.93 -39.35
CA ILE A 86 27.36 -22.00 -40.35
C ILE A 86 26.91 -21.40 -41.68
N GLN A 87 26.02 -20.41 -41.62
CA GLN A 87 25.49 -19.76 -42.82
C GLN A 87 26.54 -18.86 -43.52
N GLN A 88 27.46 -18.24 -42.77
CA GLN A 88 28.63 -17.55 -43.33
C GLN A 88 29.65 -18.51 -43.95
N ALA A 89 29.87 -19.67 -43.34
CA ALA A 89 30.72 -20.71 -43.92
C ALA A 89 30.13 -21.25 -45.23
N LEU A 90 28.80 -21.35 -45.32
CA LEU A 90 28.10 -21.73 -46.55
C LEU A 90 28.15 -20.62 -47.61
N GLU A 91 28.05 -19.35 -47.20
CA GLU A 91 28.31 -18.19 -48.08
C GLU A 91 29.71 -18.23 -48.68
N GLN A 92 30.72 -18.53 -47.87
CA GLN A 92 32.11 -18.69 -48.32
C GLN A 92 32.25 -19.86 -49.30
N GLN A 93 31.66 -21.02 -49.00
CA GLN A 93 31.71 -22.16 -49.92
C GLN A 93 31.01 -21.88 -51.26
N VAL A 94 29.86 -21.20 -51.25
CA VAL A 94 29.17 -20.82 -52.50
C VAL A 94 29.97 -19.76 -53.27
N ALA A 95 30.63 -18.83 -52.58
CA ALA A 95 31.52 -17.86 -53.19
C ALA A 95 32.77 -18.53 -53.80
N GLU A 96 33.35 -19.52 -53.12
CA GLU A 96 34.47 -20.33 -53.62
C GLU A 96 34.05 -21.19 -54.82
N ILE A 97 32.87 -21.81 -54.80
CA ILE A 97 32.32 -22.55 -55.95
C ILE A 97 32.10 -21.62 -57.15
N ARG A 98 31.57 -20.40 -56.92
CA ARG A 98 31.45 -19.36 -57.96
C ARG A 98 32.80 -18.92 -58.51
N ALA A 99 33.83 -18.81 -57.67
CA ALA A 99 35.18 -18.44 -58.10
C ALA A 99 35.90 -19.59 -58.83
N ALA A 100 35.60 -20.84 -58.47
CA ALA A 100 36.19 -22.04 -59.04
C ALA A 100 35.51 -22.51 -60.34
N SER A 101 34.27 -22.10 -60.62
CA SER A 101 33.52 -22.52 -61.81
C SER A 101 33.27 -21.36 -62.79
N SER A 102 34.18 -21.21 -63.75
CA SER A 102 34.07 -20.26 -64.87
C SER A 102 33.15 -20.79 -65.98
N GLY A 103 31.89 -21.09 -65.67
CA GLY A 103 30.91 -21.52 -66.68
C GLY A 103 29.67 -22.16 -66.07
N HIS A 104 28.68 -21.35 -65.70
CA HIS A 104 27.37 -21.82 -65.27
C HIS A 104 26.30 -21.40 -66.28
N SER A 105 25.33 -22.28 -66.52
CA SER A 105 24.17 -22.02 -67.38
C SER A 105 23.30 -20.90 -66.80
N ARG A 106 22.53 -20.20 -67.63
CA ARG A 106 21.68 -19.06 -67.23
C ARG A 106 20.66 -19.44 -66.13
N GLU A 107 20.23 -20.70 -66.10
CA GLU A 107 19.38 -21.27 -65.04
C GLU A 107 20.11 -21.45 -63.70
N GLU A 108 21.39 -21.84 -63.73
CA GLU A 108 22.22 -21.98 -62.53
C GLU A 108 22.55 -20.61 -61.93
N GLN A 109 22.76 -19.59 -62.76
CA GLN A 109 22.93 -18.22 -62.27
C GLN A 109 21.66 -17.68 -61.61
N ALA A 110 20.48 -17.95 -62.19
CA ALA A 110 19.21 -17.57 -61.60
C ALA A 110 18.93 -18.29 -60.27
N SER A 111 19.27 -19.59 -60.16
CA SER A 111 19.09 -20.35 -58.92
C SER A 111 20.02 -19.87 -57.80
N ILE A 112 21.28 -19.52 -58.12
CA ILE A 112 22.22 -18.96 -57.15
C ILE A 112 21.81 -17.55 -56.71
N GLU A 113 21.27 -16.73 -57.61
CA GLU A 113 20.75 -15.41 -57.25
C GLU A 113 19.53 -15.50 -56.33
N LEU A 114 18.63 -16.46 -56.59
CA LEU A 114 17.50 -16.77 -55.72
C LEU A 114 17.94 -17.25 -54.33
N LEU A 115 18.98 -18.10 -54.27
CA LEU A 115 19.59 -18.55 -53.03
C LEU A 115 20.19 -17.39 -52.25
N ASN A 116 20.95 -16.51 -52.90
CA ASN A 116 21.54 -15.32 -52.27
C ASN A 116 20.45 -14.36 -51.74
N GLN A 117 19.35 -14.20 -52.47
CA GLN A 117 18.23 -13.38 -52.00
C GLN A 117 17.52 -14.01 -50.79
N LYS A 118 17.36 -15.34 -50.74
CA LYS A 118 16.84 -16.07 -49.56
C LYS A 118 17.78 -15.94 -48.36
N LEU A 119 19.08 -15.98 -48.60
CA LEU A 119 20.15 -15.86 -47.61
C LEU A 119 20.18 -14.45 -46.99
N SER A 120 20.10 -13.41 -47.80
CA SER A 120 19.98 -12.03 -47.36
C SER A 120 18.71 -11.82 -46.51
N LYS A 121 17.58 -12.39 -46.95
CA LYS A 121 16.32 -12.36 -46.19
C LYS A 121 16.44 -13.06 -44.84
N SER A 122 17.08 -14.23 -44.76
CA SER A 122 17.29 -14.90 -43.47
C SER A 122 18.27 -14.12 -42.58
N HIS A 123 19.28 -13.47 -43.15
CA HIS A 123 20.22 -12.65 -42.37
C HIS A 123 19.52 -11.43 -41.74
N GLN A 124 18.61 -10.79 -42.48
CA GLN A 124 17.73 -9.75 -41.94
C GLN A 124 16.80 -10.28 -40.85
N LEU A 125 16.25 -11.49 -41.04
CA LEU A 125 15.36 -12.11 -40.06
C LEU A 125 16.10 -12.45 -38.76
N ILE A 126 17.29 -13.05 -38.86
CA ILE A 126 18.15 -13.37 -37.70
C ILE A 126 18.53 -12.08 -36.97
N ARG A 127 18.84 -11.01 -37.69
CA ARG A 127 19.15 -9.71 -37.07
C ARG A 127 17.94 -9.13 -36.32
N LYS A 128 16.73 -9.26 -36.86
CA LYS A 128 15.50 -8.86 -36.18
C LYS A 128 15.24 -9.72 -34.94
N LEU A 129 15.31 -11.04 -35.07
CA LEU A 129 15.13 -11.98 -33.95
C LEU A 129 16.14 -11.72 -32.83
N LYS A 130 17.41 -11.46 -33.16
CA LYS A 130 18.44 -11.06 -32.20
C LYS A 130 18.11 -9.74 -31.51
N GLY A 131 17.61 -8.76 -32.26
CA GLY A 131 17.17 -7.47 -31.71
C GLY A 131 15.97 -7.60 -30.78
N ASP A 132 14.99 -8.41 -31.14
CA ASP A 132 13.80 -8.68 -30.33
C ASP A 132 14.14 -9.48 -29.08
N LEU A 133 15.10 -10.41 -29.17
CA LEU A 133 15.64 -11.16 -28.04
C LEU A 133 16.42 -10.25 -27.07
N ASP A 134 17.26 -9.34 -27.58
CA ASP A 134 17.97 -8.37 -26.73
C ASP A 134 16.99 -7.40 -26.05
N LYS A 135 15.93 -6.95 -26.75
CA LYS A 135 14.85 -6.17 -26.13
C LYS A 135 14.12 -6.96 -25.04
N SER A 136 13.77 -8.22 -25.31
CA SER A 136 13.05 -9.08 -24.37
C SER A 136 13.90 -9.37 -23.13
N THR A 137 15.18 -9.72 -23.29
CA THR A 137 16.10 -9.93 -22.16
C THR A 137 16.32 -8.66 -21.32
N ARG A 138 16.42 -7.48 -21.95
CA ARG A 138 16.47 -6.21 -21.21
C ARG A 138 15.18 -5.92 -20.47
N GLY A 139 14.02 -6.19 -21.06
CA GLY A 139 12.73 -6.08 -20.40
C GLY A 139 12.63 -7.01 -19.19
N LEU A 140 13.07 -8.26 -19.36
CA LEU A 140 13.07 -9.28 -18.32
C LEU A 140 14.04 -8.95 -17.16
N ARG A 141 15.21 -8.38 -17.46
CA ARG A 141 16.12 -7.83 -16.43
C ARG A 141 15.51 -6.67 -15.64
N LYS A 142 14.81 -5.76 -16.32
CA LYS A 142 14.09 -4.67 -15.63
C LYS A 142 12.99 -5.21 -14.72
N ALA A 143 12.19 -6.17 -15.21
CA ALA A 143 11.17 -6.82 -14.42
C ALA A 143 11.77 -7.51 -13.18
N LYS A 144 12.89 -8.23 -13.33
CA LYS A 144 13.63 -8.83 -12.20
C LYS A 144 14.03 -7.79 -11.16
N ASN A 145 14.63 -6.67 -11.59
CA ASN A 145 15.07 -5.62 -10.66
C ASN A 145 13.88 -5.00 -9.91
N ILE A 146 12.76 -4.77 -10.59
CA ILE A 146 11.54 -4.25 -9.95
C ILE A 146 10.99 -5.27 -8.94
N LEU A 147 11.02 -6.57 -9.27
CA LEU A 147 10.55 -7.63 -8.38
C LEU A 147 11.40 -7.74 -7.11
N LEU A 148 12.72 -7.56 -7.24
CA LEU A 148 13.64 -7.50 -6.10
C LEU A 148 13.36 -6.27 -5.23
N GLU A 149 13.18 -5.09 -5.83
CA GLU A 149 12.84 -3.86 -5.10
C GLU A 149 11.50 -3.97 -4.36
N GLN A 150 10.49 -4.57 -4.99
CA GLN A 150 9.21 -4.86 -4.33
C GLN A 150 9.35 -5.88 -3.20
N ASN A 151 10.22 -6.88 -3.33
CA ASN A 151 10.49 -7.82 -2.26
C ASN A 151 11.17 -7.14 -1.06
N ASP A 152 12.14 -6.25 -1.31
CA ASP A 152 12.82 -5.50 -0.26
C ASP A 152 11.87 -4.56 0.50
N THR A 153 10.93 -3.92 -0.22
CA THR A 153 9.91 -3.07 0.42
C THR A 153 8.92 -3.89 1.25
N VAL A 154 8.51 -5.08 0.79
CA VAL A 154 7.65 -5.99 1.57
C VAL A 154 8.37 -6.52 2.80
N ALA A 155 9.66 -6.87 2.69
CA ALA A 155 10.49 -7.27 3.83
C ALA A 155 10.61 -6.12 4.85
N GLY A 156 10.84 -4.90 4.39
CA GLY A 156 10.87 -3.70 5.24
C GLY A 156 9.54 -3.41 5.92
N LEU A 157 8.41 -3.58 5.23
CA LEU A 157 7.07 -3.44 5.80
C LEU A 157 6.78 -4.54 6.83
N ARG A 158 7.22 -5.78 6.60
CA ARG A 158 7.14 -6.87 7.59
C ARG A 158 7.94 -6.56 8.84
N GLN A 159 9.16 -6.04 8.71
CA GLN A 159 9.99 -5.66 9.85
C GLN A 159 9.39 -4.50 10.64
N GLN A 160 8.84 -3.49 9.97
CA GLN A 160 8.11 -2.41 10.63
C GLN A 160 6.86 -2.91 11.36
N LYS A 161 6.11 -3.84 10.75
CA LYS A 161 4.97 -4.48 11.41
C LYS A 161 5.41 -5.18 12.70
N GLU A 162 6.47 -5.99 12.65
CA GLU A 162 6.99 -6.70 13.82
C GLU A 162 7.49 -5.73 14.91
N ALA A 163 8.10 -4.61 14.52
CA ALA A 163 8.52 -3.57 15.46
C ALA A 163 7.32 -2.89 16.14
N ILE A 164 6.25 -2.58 15.39
CA ILE A 164 5.01 -2.01 15.92
C ILE A 164 4.32 -3.01 16.85
N GLU A 165 4.29 -4.30 16.49
CA GLU A 165 3.67 -5.35 17.30
C GLU A 165 4.42 -5.54 18.63
N LYS A 166 5.76 -5.47 18.63
CA LYS A 166 6.57 -5.43 19.85
C LYS A 166 6.33 -4.19 20.70
N GLN A 167 6.20 -3.01 20.09
CA GLN A 167 5.87 -1.78 20.81
C GLN A 167 4.46 -1.87 21.42
N PHE A 168 3.52 -2.48 20.71
CA PHE A 168 2.15 -2.68 21.20
C PHE A 168 2.13 -3.67 22.37
N GLU A 169 2.84 -4.80 22.28
CA GLU A 169 2.96 -5.74 23.41
C GLU A 169 3.65 -5.11 24.64
N GLN A 170 4.64 -4.23 24.43
CA GLN A 170 5.25 -3.48 25.53
C GLN A 170 4.23 -2.54 26.16
N LEU A 171 3.45 -1.83 25.34
CA LEU A 171 2.43 -0.91 25.80
C LEU A 171 1.27 -1.63 26.52
N GLU A 172 0.85 -2.80 26.04
CA GLU A 172 -0.12 -3.65 26.72
C GLU A 172 0.43 -4.14 28.07
N ARG A 173 1.70 -4.55 28.13
CA ARG A 173 2.32 -4.94 29.40
C ARG A 173 2.42 -3.77 30.37
N GLU A 174 2.76 -2.58 29.90
CA GLU A 174 2.76 -1.36 30.70
C GLU A 174 1.35 -1.00 31.17
N TYR A 175 0.35 -1.13 30.30
CA TYR A 175 -1.05 -0.87 30.65
C TYR A 175 -1.58 -1.88 31.68
N ILE A 176 -1.28 -3.17 31.51
CA ILE A 176 -1.63 -4.22 32.47
C ILE A 176 -0.90 -3.95 33.79
N MET A 177 0.39 -3.60 33.76
CA MET A 177 1.15 -3.26 34.97
C MET A 177 0.57 -2.04 35.68
N ILE A 178 0.21 -0.97 34.97
CA ILE A 178 -0.38 0.25 35.54
C ILE A 178 -1.78 -0.01 36.11
N SER A 179 -2.57 -0.87 35.45
CA SER A 179 -3.92 -1.22 35.89
C SER A 179 -3.93 -2.22 37.05
N GLU A 180 -3.03 -3.21 37.06
CA GLU A 180 -2.85 -4.16 38.16
C GLU A 180 -2.15 -3.53 39.37
N SER A 181 -1.24 -2.55 39.17
CA SER A 181 -0.56 -1.85 40.26
C SER A 181 -1.43 -0.79 40.94
N GLY A 182 -2.70 -0.61 40.55
CA GLY A 182 -3.54 0.46 41.08
C GLY A 182 -2.95 1.87 40.84
N GLY A 183 -2.15 2.03 39.78
CA GLY A 183 -1.32 3.23 39.54
C GLY A 183 -2.13 4.52 39.41
N PHE A 184 -3.43 4.44 39.10
CA PHE A 184 -4.32 5.60 39.13
C PHE A 184 -4.44 6.23 40.52
N GLN A 185 -4.42 5.42 41.59
CA GLN A 185 -4.57 5.91 42.95
C GLN A 185 -3.28 6.57 43.48
N ASP A 186 -2.12 6.05 43.05
CA ASP A 186 -0.82 6.66 43.32
C ASP A 186 -0.61 7.95 42.51
N ILE A 187 -1.03 7.97 41.24
CA ILE A 187 -0.99 9.18 40.41
C ILE A 187 -1.94 10.24 40.98
N GLU A 188 -3.14 9.87 41.40
CA GLU A 188 -4.11 10.81 41.99
C GLU A 188 -3.65 11.31 43.37
N GLN A 189 -3.02 10.46 44.20
CA GLN A 189 -2.37 10.91 45.44
C GLN A 189 -1.18 11.83 45.18
N ASN A 190 -0.33 11.52 44.21
CA ASN A 190 0.81 12.37 43.86
C ASN A 190 0.34 13.71 43.32
N PHE A 191 -0.71 13.74 42.49
CA PHE A 191 -1.31 14.97 42.00
C PHE A 191 -1.97 15.79 43.11
N ALA A 192 -2.65 15.14 44.06
CA ALA A 192 -3.22 15.79 45.24
C ALA A 192 -2.13 16.40 46.14
N LYS A 193 -1.03 15.66 46.39
CA LYS A 193 0.13 16.14 47.16
C LYS A 193 0.83 17.31 46.45
N GLU A 194 1.02 17.23 45.14
CA GLU A 194 1.66 18.29 44.35
C GLU A 194 0.79 19.56 44.34
N LYS A 195 -0.53 19.40 44.22
CA LYS A 195 -1.49 20.52 44.36
C LYS A 195 -1.43 21.15 45.74
N GLU A 196 -1.36 20.35 46.81
CA GLU A 196 -1.25 20.85 48.17
C GLU A 196 0.08 21.57 48.42
N GLN A 197 1.19 21.04 47.90
CA GLN A 197 2.50 21.70 47.92
C GLN A 197 2.49 23.04 47.17
N LEU A 198 1.83 23.11 46.01
CA LEU A 198 1.70 24.35 45.25
C LEU A 198 0.86 25.39 46.02
N LEU A 199 -0.25 24.97 46.64
CA LEU A 199 -1.08 25.84 47.46
C LEU A 199 -0.33 26.34 48.70
N ALA A 200 0.42 25.49 49.38
CA ALA A 200 1.27 25.87 50.51
C ALA A 200 2.36 26.86 50.10
N THR A 201 2.92 26.69 48.91
CA THR A 201 3.92 27.60 48.32
C THR A 201 3.28 28.96 48.02
N ILE A 202 2.07 28.99 47.44
CA ILE A 202 1.30 30.21 47.21
C ILE A 202 0.94 30.91 48.52
N GLU A 203 0.52 30.18 49.55
CA GLU A 203 0.24 30.73 50.89
C GLU A 203 1.50 31.33 51.51
N ASN A 204 2.64 30.65 51.40
CA ASN A 204 3.92 31.17 51.87
C ASN A 204 4.30 32.45 51.14
N TYR A 205 4.16 32.51 49.81
CA TYR A 205 4.38 33.74 49.06
C TYR A 205 3.41 34.85 49.46
N LYS A 206 2.13 34.53 49.71
CA LYS A 206 1.13 35.48 50.20
C LYS A 206 1.49 36.02 51.59
N ARG A 207 1.98 35.18 52.50
CA ARG A 207 2.46 35.60 53.84
C ARG A 207 3.74 36.43 53.75
N GLN A 208 4.68 36.06 52.87
CA GLN A 208 5.88 36.86 52.62
C GLN A 208 5.53 38.24 52.04
N LEU A 209 4.57 38.31 51.12
CA LEU A 209 4.01 39.58 50.62
C LEU A 209 3.35 40.39 51.74
N ALA A 210 2.53 39.78 52.59
CA ALA A 210 1.86 40.46 53.70
C ALA A 210 2.86 41.00 54.74
N SER A 211 3.87 40.21 55.10
CA SER A 211 4.93 40.60 56.06
C SER A 211 5.84 41.71 55.50
N LYS A 212 6.22 41.65 54.22
CA LYS A 212 7.02 42.70 53.56
C LYS A 212 6.21 43.97 53.26
N THR A 213 4.88 43.90 53.22
CA THR A 213 4.01 45.09 53.05
C THR A 213 3.85 45.86 54.38
N ALA A 214 4.00 45.20 55.53
CA ALA A 214 4.00 45.83 56.86
C ALA A 214 5.32 46.54 57.21
N SER A 215 6.39 46.36 56.43
CA SER A 215 7.70 47.00 56.59
C SER A 215 8.07 47.76 55.30
N ALA A 216 7.89 49.09 55.26
CA ALA A 216 8.18 49.91 54.09
C ALA A 216 9.70 49.98 53.76
N PRO A 217 10.12 50.34 52.53
CA PRO A 217 9.81 49.71 51.25
C PRO A 217 11.11 49.29 50.52
N GLN A 218 11.29 48.01 50.17
CA GLN A 218 12.12 47.66 49.03
C GLN A 218 11.20 47.34 47.85
N ALA A 219 10.84 48.38 47.10
CA ALA A 219 9.93 48.29 45.96
C ALA A 219 10.42 47.31 44.87
N SER A 220 11.73 47.03 44.80
CA SER A 220 12.31 46.08 43.86
C SER A 220 11.92 44.63 44.20
N GLU A 221 12.17 44.18 45.43
CA GLU A 221 11.86 42.80 45.85
C GLU A 221 10.35 42.51 45.83
N LEU A 222 9.53 43.52 46.14
CA LEU A 222 8.07 43.37 46.13
C LEU A 222 7.52 43.30 44.69
N ASN A 223 8.16 43.96 43.73
CA ASN A 223 7.84 43.83 42.31
C ASN A 223 8.30 42.48 41.75
N GLU A 224 9.46 41.97 42.14
CA GLU A 224 9.95 40.65 41.74
C GLU A 224 9.04 39.52 42.24
N LEU A 225 8.62 39.58 43.51
CA LEU A 225 7.66 38.61 44.08
C LEU A 225 6.28 38.67 43.39
N LYS A 226 5.79 39.87 43.06
CA LYS A 226 4.55 40.02 42.28
C LYS A 226 4.70 39.46 40.87
N GLN A 227 5.85 39.65 40.24
CA GLN A 227 6.14 39.15 38.90
C GLN A 227 6.24 37.61 38.88
N GLN A 228 6.87 37.01 39.90
CA GLN A 228 6.91 35.55 40.06
C GLN A 228 5.53 34.95 40.34
N LEU A 229 4.70 35.63 41.14
CA LEU A 229 3.32 35.19 41.40
C LEU A 229 2.46 35.25 40.13
N ALA A 230 2.58 36.33 39.35
CA ALA A 230 1.92 36.46 38.06
C ALA A 230 2.41 35.41 37.05
N ALA A 231 3.70 35.08 37.06
CA ALA A 231 4.28 34.03 36.22
C ALA A 231 3.74 32.64 36.59
N SER A 232 3.70 32.31 37.88
CA SER A 232 3.12 31.06 38.38
C SER A 232 1.62 30.96 38.06
N GLN A 233 0.87 32.05 38.22
CA GLN A 233 -0.54 32.10 37.84
C GLN A 233 -0.74 31.91 36.32
N LYS A 234 0.13 32.48 35.49
CA LYS A 234 0.11 32.29 34.04
C LYS A 234 0.45 30.85 33.65
N GLN A 235 1.40 30.21 34.33
CA GLN A 235 1.71 28.78 34.14
C GLN A 235 0.51 27.89 34.48
N LEU A 236 -0.20 28.17 35.58
CA LEU A 236 -1.42 27.45 35.95
C LEU A 236 -2.52 27.57 34.89
N LEU A 237 -2.70 28.76 34.31
CA LEU A 237 -3.64 28.96 33.21
C LEU A 237 -3.22 28.19 31.95
N HIS A 238 -1.92 28.10 31.68
CA HIS A 238 -1.39 27.32 30.56
C HIS A 238 -1.65 25.83 30.74
N LEU A 239 -1.32 25.29 31.92
CA LEU A 239 -1.60 23.90 32.28
C LEU A 239 -3.10 23.58 32.23
N GLY A 240 -3.95 24.52 32.65
CA GLY A 240 -5.41 24.38 32.53
C GLY A 240 -5.89 24.29 31.08
N ARG A 241 -5.30 25.08 30.16
CA ARG A 241 -5.62 25.00 28.72
C ARG A 241 -5.10 23.72 28.08
N GLU A 242 -3.89 23.30 28.43
CA GLU A 242 -3.29 22.06 27.94
C GLU A 242 -4.13 20.85 28.38
N LYS A 243 -4.59 20.83 29.65
CA LYS A 243 -5.53 19.82 30.13
C LYS A 243 -6.82 19.80 29.30
N ALA A 244 -7.47 20.97 29.11
CA ALA A 244 -8.70 21.05 28.33
C ALA A 244 -8.52 20.63 26.86
N PHE A 245 -7.34 20.91 26.28
CA PHE A 245 -6.99 20.47 24.94
C PHE A 245 -6.82 18.95 24.88
N ILE A 246 -6.11 18.35 25.83
CA ILE A 246 -5.92 16.90 25.93
C ILE A 246 -7.28 16.21 26.11
N GLU A 247 -8.14 16.72 26.99
CA GLU A 247 -9.48 16.18 27.24
C GLU A 247 -10.35 16.24 25.97
N LYS A 248 -10.33 17.36 25.25
CA LYS A 248 -11.06 17.49 23.98
C LYS A 248 -10.55 16.50 22.92
N LYS A 249 -9.23 16.38 22.78
CA LYS A 249 -8.61 15.44 21.82
C LYS A 249 -8.90 13.99 22.19
N TYR A 250 -8.96 13.67 23.48
CA TYR A 250 -9.32 12.34 23.96
C TYR A 250 -10.77 11.99 23.60
N LEU A 251 -11.70 12.93 23.83
CA LEU A 251 -13.11 12.77 23.45
C LEU A 251 -13.29 12.61 21.93
N GLU A 252 -12.54 13.38 21.13
CA GLU A 252 -12.55 13.26 19.67
C GLU A 252 -12.05 11.91 19.18
N LEU A 253 -11.02 11.35 19.82
CA LEU A 253 -10.51 10.01 19.52
C LEU A 253 -11.50 8.91 19.94
N SER A 254 -12.17 9.05 21.08
CA SER A 254 -13.21 8.08 21.49
C SER A 254 -14.44 8.11 20.58
N ASP A 255 -14.85 9.30 20.13
CA ASP A 255 -15.95 9.44 19.19
C ASP A 255 -15.58 8.90 17.80
N SER A 256 -14.34 9.12 17.34
CA SER A 256 -13.85 8.58 16.07
C SER A 256 -13.77 7.04 16.09
N GLN A 257 -13.31 6.44 17.19
CA GLN A 257 -13.27 4.98 17.34
C GLN A 257 -14.65 4.33 17.41
N SER A 258 -15.67 5.03 17.94
CA SER A 258 -17.05 4.54 17.96
C SER A 258 -17.78 4.73 16.63
N SER A 259 -17.38 5.73 15.82
CA SER A 259 -17.93 5.96 14.48
C SER A 259 -17.39 5.00 13.42
N ASP A 260 -16.17 4.46 13.58
CA ASP A 260 -15.59 3.47 12.67
C ASP A 260 -16.08 2.02 12.95
N ALA A 261 -16.88 1.83 14.01
CA ALA A 261 -17.44 0.54 14.42
C ALA A 261 -18.92 0.34 14.05
N ASN A 262 -19.55 1.29 13.35
CA ASN A 262 -20.91 1.20 12.78
C ASN A 262 -20.89 1.34 11.26
#